data_AF-A0A3D6DE44-F1
#
_entry.id   AF-A0A3D6DE44-F1
#
_cell.length_a   1.000
_cell.length_b   1.000
_cell.length_c   1.000
_cell.angle_alpha   90.00
_cell.angle_beta   90.00
_cell.angle_gamma   90.00
#
_symmetry.space_group_name_H-M   'P 1'
#
loop_
_entity.id
_entity.type
_entity.pdbx_description
1 polymer ?
#
loop_
_entity_poly.entity_id
_entity_poly.type
_entity_poly.pdbx_seq_one_letter_code
_entity_poly.pdbx_strand_id
1 'polypeptide(L)'
;LNLEVRTHFDGEPAQYEQAYGLTFATPGADTPCESLPPCPEGADLDQDGMIGTSEVLLMLAAFGEVTTGPEDLNGDGMVNVSDVLLLLGSFGMICG
;
A
#
# COMPACT_ATOMS: atom_id res chain seq x y z
N LEU A 1 14.13 14.23 17.81
CA LEU A 1 15.42 13.53 17.93
C LEU A 1 16.18 13.85 16.66
N ASN A 2 17.27 14.60 16.71
CA ASN A 2 18.03 14.95 15.51
C ASN A 2 19.06 13.85 15.30
N LEU A 3 18.76 12.91 14.41
CA LEU A 3 19.68 11.83 14.06
C LEU A 3 20.59 12.34 12.94
N GLU A 4 21.89 12.36 13.17
CA GLU A 4 22.88 12.78 12.19
C GLU A 4 23.72 11.56 11.79
N VAL A 5 23.47 11.03 10.59
CA VAL A 5 24.18 9.86 10.06
C VAL A 5 25.32 10.36 9.17
N ARG A 6 26.54 9.84 9.43
CA ARG A 6 27.76 10.23 8.70
C ARG A 6 28.37 9.00 8.05
N THR A 7 28.61 9.06 6.74
CA THR A 7 29.27 8.00 5.98
C THR A 7 30.76 8.29 5.85
N HIS A 8 31.63 7.35 6.24
CA HIS A 8 33.07 7.44 6.04
C HIS A 8 33.51 6.28 5.13
N PHE A 9 34.07 6.61 3.97
CA PHE A 9 34.66 5.64 3.07
C PHE A 9 36.18 5.65 3.25
N ASP A 10 36.78 4.46 3.37
CA ASP A 10 38.23 4.33 3.58
C ASP A 10 39.01 4.98 2.42
N GLY A 11 39.89 5.92 2.77
CA GLY A 11 40.73 6.65 1.82
C GLY A 11 40.20 8.02 1.38
N GLU A 12 38.95 8.38 1.75
CA GLU A 12 38.35 9.67 1.41
C GLU A 12 38.11 10.55 2.65
N PRO A 13 38.21 11.89 2.53
CA PRO A 13 37.84 12.78 3.62
C PRO A 13 36.35 12.60 3.95
N ALA A 14 36.01 12.60 5.25
CA ALA A 14 34.65 12.43 5.72
C ALA A 14 33.69 13.40 5.00
N GLN A 15 32.75 12.85 4.23
CA GLN A 15 31.70 13.60 3.55
C GLN A 15 30.46 13.63 4.45
N TYR A 16 29.83 14.80 4.57
CA TYR A 16 28.64 15.01 5.40
C TYR A 16 27.42 15.09 4.47
N GLU A 17 26.72 13.98 4.27
CA GLU A 17 25.46 13.97 3.53
C GLU A 17 24.30 13.84 4.52
N GLN A 18 23.30 14.71 4.41
CA GLN A 18 22.07 14.58 5.22
C GLN A 18 21.15 13.55 4.58
N ALA A 19 21.02 12.38 5.18
CA ALA A 19 20.09 11.36 4.75
C ALA A 19 18.71 11.55 5.43
N TYR A 20 17.70 11.88 4.64
CA TYR A 20 16.30 11.91 5.06
C TYR A 20 15.66 10.52 4.87
N GLY A 21 14.74 10.13 5.76
CA GLY A 21 13.93 8.91 5.58
C GLY A 21 14.56 7.59 6.03
N LEU A 22 15.59 7.64 6.88
CA LEU A 22 16.25 6.43 7.37
C LEU A 22 15.35 5.62 8.32
N THR A 23 15.11 4.36 7.97
CA THR A 23 14.50 3.37 8.86
C THR A 23 15.60 2.49 9.47
N PHE A 24 15.43 2.08 10.72
CA PHE A 24 16.34 1.12 11.35
C PHE A 24 15.96 -0.28 10.87
N ALA A 25 16.70 -0.82 9.90
CA ALA A 25 16.50 -2.20 9.47
C ALA A 25 17.03 -3.18 10.53
N THR A 26 16.34 -4.31 10.68
CA THR A 26 16.84 -5.44 11.48
C THR A 26 18.05 -6.03 10.73
N PRO A 27 19.21 -6.24 11.40
CA PRO A 27 20.35 -6.88 10.75
C PRO A 27 19.94 -8.25 10.15
N GLY A 28 20.16 -8.43 8.84
CA GLY A 28 19.82 -9.67 8.11
C GLY A 28 18.54 -9.63 7.26
N ALA A 29 17.83 -8.50 7.21
CA ALA A 29 16.84 -8.26 6.16
C ALA A 29 17.57 -7.69 4.92
N ASP A 30 18.06 -8.57 4.05
CA ASP A 30 18.84 -8.21 2.85
C ASP A 30 17.99 -7.63 1.70
N THR A 31 16.74 -7.24 1.95
CA THR A 31 15.90 -6.56 0.94
C THR A 31 15.79 -5.07 1.26
N PRO A 32 16.63 -4.23 0.65
CA PRO A 32 16.47 -2.78 0.73
C PRO A 32 15.15 -2.42 0.05
N CYS A 33 14.23 -1.81 0.80
CA CYS A 33 13.00 -1.14 0.35
C CYS A 33 12.51 -1.59 -1.04
N GLU A 34 11.99 -2.82 -1.17
CA GLU A 34 11.16 -3.12 -2.34
C GLU A 34 9.97 -2.18 -2.28
N SER A 35 9.82 -1.32 -3.29
CA SER A 35 8.59 -0.57 -3.48
C SER A 35 7.45 -1.58 -3.56
N LEU A 36 6.40 -1.36 -2.77
CA LEU A 36 5.21 -2.20 -2.84
C LEU A 36 4.66 -2.17 -4.28
N PRO A 37 4.04 -3.26 -4.74
CA PRO A 37 3.33 -3.22 -6.01
C PRO A 37 2.19 -2.19 -5.89
N PRO A 38 1.79 -1.53 -7.00
CA PRO A 38 0.63 -0.66 -6.99
C PRO A 38 -0.62 -1.46 -6.62
N CYS A 39 -1.55 -0.83 -5.91
CA CYS A 39 -2.83 -1.46 -5.59
C CYS A 39 -3.62 -1.72 -6.89
N PRO A 40 -4.31 -2.88 -7.00
CA PRO A 40 -5.34 -3.06 -8.00
C PRO A 40 -6.34 -1.89 -7.94
N GLU A 41 -6.71 -1.39 -9.12
CA GLU A 41 -7.58 -0.23 -9.23
C GLU A 41 -8.90 -0.46 -8.49
N GLY A 42 -9.28 0.48 -7.64
CA GLY A 42 -10.52 0.44 -6.84
C GLY A 42 -10.51 -0.56 -5.67
N ALA A 43 -9.49 -1.41 -5.52
CA ALA A 43 -9.52 -2.46 -4.50
C ALA A 43 -9.08 -1.99 -3.10
N ASP A 44 -8.24 -0.95 -3.01
CA ASP A 44 -7.89 -0.25 -1.77
C ASP A 44 -8.77 1.00 -1.63
N LEU A 45 -9.92 0.84 -0.96
CA LEU A 45 -10.99 1.84 -0.92
C LEU A 45 -10.71 2.96 0.09
N ASP A 46 -10.03 2.66 1.20
CA ASP A 46 -9.69 3.66 2.23
C ASP A 46 -8.25 4.21 2.12
N GLN A 47 -7.47 3.71 1.16
CA GLN A 47 -6.12 4.16 0.82
C GLN A 47 -5.12 3.95 1.97
N ASP A 48 -5.28 2.87 2.74
CA ASP A 48 -4.38 2.51 3.83
C ASP A 48 -3.21 1.61 3.39
N GLY A 49 -3.18 1.18 2.12
CA GLY A 49 -2.15 0.32 1.54
C GLY A 49 -2.34 -1.16 1.83
N MET A 50 -3.50 -1.58 2.32
CA MET A 50 -3.88 -2.97 2.55
C MET A 50 -5.27 -3.26 2.00
N ILE A 51 -5.40 -4.37 1.28
CA ILE A 51 -6.73 -4.87 0.87
C ILE A 51 -7.17 -5.88 1.92
N GLY A 52 -7.87 -5.40 2.94
CA GLY A 52 -8.23 -6.14 4.14
C GLY A 52 -9.72 -6.19 4.42
N THR A 53 -10.05 -6.36 5.70
CA THR A 53 -11.44 -6.40 6.15
C THR A 53 -12.12 -5.03 6.06
N SER A 54 -11.35 -3.94 6.09
CA SER A 54 -11.87 -2.58 5.94
C SER A 54 -12.57 -2.42 4.59
N GLU A 55 -11.94 -2.90 3.52
CA GLU A 55 -12.44 -2.80 2.14
C GLU A 55 -13.70 -3.64 1.98
N VAL A 56 -13.74 -4.82 2.61
CA VAL A 56 -14.95 -5.67 2.63
C VAL A 56 -16.09 -4.97 3.36
N LEU A 57 -15.84 -4.28 4.47
CA LEU A 57 -16.87 -3.55 5.21
C LEU A 57 -17.37 -2.33 4.44
N LEU A 58 -16.49 -1.60 3.74
CA LEU A 58 -16.85 -0.50 2.86
C LEU A 58 -17.70 -0.99 1.67
N MET A 59 -17.28 -2.09 1.04
CA MET A 59 -18.03 -2.74 -0.03
C MET A 59 -19.43 -3.18 0.42
N LEU A 60 -19.54 -3.76 1.63
CA LEU A 60 -20.83 -4.16 2.20
C LEU A 60 -21.70 -2.96 2.58
N ALA A 61 -21.12 -1.80 2.89
CA ALA A 61 -21.88 -0.58 3.13
C ALA A 61 -22.57 -0.06 1.86
N ALA A 62 -21.94 -0.25 0.69
CA ALA A 62 -22.48 0.13 -0.62
C ALA A 62 -23.27 -1.00 -1.31
N PHE A 63 -23.41 -2.17 -0.70
CA PHE A 63 -23.99 -3.35 -1.35
C PHE A 63 -25.45 -3.11 -1.79
N GLY A 64 -25.72 -3.35 -3.07
CA GLY A 64 -27.02 -3.13 -3.71
C GLY A 64 -27.23 -1.72 -4.23
N GLU A 65 -26.25 -0.82 -4.11
CA GLU A 65 -26.32 0.51 -4.72
C GLU A 65 -26.17 0.46 -6.25
N VAL A 66 -26.91 1.32 -6.94
CA VAL A 66 -26.76 1.58 -8.38
C VAL A 66 -25.85 2.79 -8.53
N THR A 67 -24.60 2.56 -8.88
CA THR A 67 -23.55 3.56 -8.89
C THR A 67 -22.44 3.16 -9.86
N THR A 68 -21.64 4.13 -10.31
CA THR A 68 -20.36 3.92 -10.99
C THR A 68 -19.21 4.42 -10.10
N GLY A 69 -19.41 4.32 -8.79
CA GLY A 69 -18.47 4.71 -7.75
C GLY A 69 -17.32 3.70 -7.62
N PRO A 70 -16.36 3.95 -6.72
CA PRO A 70 -15.20 3.07 -6.54
C PRO A 70 -15.57 1.65 -6.08
N GLU A 71 -16.77 1.44 -5.53
CA GLU A 71 -17.27 0.13 -5.10
C GLU A 71 -17.81 -0.73 -6.26
N ASP A 72 -18.10 -0.14 -7.44
CA ASP A 72 -18.48 -0.83 -8.69
C ASP A 72 -17.20 -1.27 -9.44
N LEU A 73 -16.57 -2.33 -8.94
CA LEU A 73 -15.26 -2.80 -9.42
C LEU A 73 -15.31 -3.40 -10.83
N ASN A 74 -16.45 -3.96 -11.23
CA ASN A 74 -16.60 -4.51 -12.57
C ASN A 74 -17.13 -3.48 -13.59
N GLY A 75 -17.59 -2.32 -13.13
CA GLY A 75 -18.11 -1.23 -13.97
C GLY A 75 -19.46 -1.53 -14.61
N ASP A 76 -20.28 -2.40 -14.01
CA ASP A 76 -21.60 -2.79 -14.53
C ASP A 76 -22.75 -1.86 -14.07
N GLY A 77 -22.43 -0.91 -13.17
CA GLY A 77 -23.36 0.06 -12.64
C GLY A 77 -24.11 -0.39 -11.39
N MET A 78 -23.75 -1.53 -10.79
CA MET A 78 -24.38 -2.04 -9.57
C MET A 78 -23.37 -2.77 -8.66
N VAL A 79 -23.26 -2.30 -7.41
CA VAL A 79 -22.45 -2.98 -6.39
C VAL A 79 -23.15 -4.27 -5.95
N ASN A 80 -22.59 -5.42 -6.32
CA ASN A 80 -23.18 -6.72 -6.04
C ASN A 80 -22.12 -7.79 -5.70
N VAL A 81 -22.53 -9.06 -5.69
CA VAL A 81 -21.63 -10.18 -5.35
C VAL A 81 -20.44 -10.27 -6.32
N SER A 82 -20.60 -9.84 -7.58
CA SER A 82 -19.52 -9.85 -8.57
C SER A 82 -18.36 -8.93 -8.15
N ASP A 83 -18.66 -7.74 -7.61
CA ASP A 83 -17.65 -6.81 -7.10
C ASP A 83 -16.97 -7.35 -5.84
N VAL A 84 -17.74 -7.95 -4.94
CA VAL A 84 -17.20 -8.62 -3.75
C VAL A 84 -16.22 -9.73 -4.16
N LEU A 85 -16.55 -10.53 -5.18
CA LEU A 85 -15.66 -11.58 -5.67
C LEU A 85 -14.40 -11.02 -6.35
N LEU A 86 -14.48 -9.87 -7.01
CA LEU A 86 -13.30 -9.17 -7.54
C LEU A 86 -12.39 -8.67 -6.41
N LEU A 87 -12.96 -8.03 -5.39
CA LEU A 87 -12.21 -7.57 -4.21
C LEU A 87 -11.51 -8.74 -3.49
N LEU A 88 -12.20 -9.87 -3.35
CA LEU A 88 -11.62 -11.06 -2.71
C LEU A 88 -10.48 -11.70 -3.53
N GLY A 89 -10.37 -11.38 -4.82
CA GLY A 89 -9.25 -11.81 -5.66
C GLY A 89 -7.91 -11.17 -5.25
N SER A 90 -7.93 -10.02 -4.57
CA SER A 90 -6.76 -9.30 -4.09
C SER A 90 -6.67 -9.22 -2.55
N PHE A 91 -7.54 -9.93 -1.83
CA PHE A 91 -7.60 -9.89 -0.36
C PHE A 91 -6.28 -10.34 0.29
N GLY A 92 -5.82 -9.58 1.27
CA GLY A 92 -4.56 -9.77 1.98
C GLY A 92 -3.33 -9.20 1.28
N MET A 93 -3.50 -8.51 0.14
CA MET A 93 -2.42 -7.80 -0.54
C MET A 93 -2.03 -6.53 0.23
N ILE A 94 -0.72 -6.29 0.32
CA ILE A 94 -0.13 -5.00 0.75
C ILE A 94 0.39 -4.31 -0.51
N CYS A 95 0.04 -3.05 -0.70
CA CYS A 95 0.32 -2.27 -1.92
C CYS A 95 0.56 -0.79 -1.59
N GLY A 96 1.19 -0.02 -2.50
CA GLY A 96 1.48 1.41 -2.26
C GLY A 96 2.56 2.04 -3.14
#